data_AF-A0A9W9IJT0-F1
#
_entry.id   AF-A0A9W9IJT0-F1
#
_cell.length_a   1.000
_cell.length_b   1.000
_cell.length_c   1.000
_cell.angle_alpha   90.00
_cell.angle_beta   90.00
_cell.angle_gamma   90.00
#
_symmetry.space_group_name_H-M   'P 1'
#
loop_
_entity.id
_entity.type
_entity.pdbx_description
1 polymer ?
#
loop_
_entity_poly.entity_id
_entity_poly.type
_entity_poly.pdbx_seq_one_letter_code
_entity_poly.pdbx_strand_id
1 'polypeptide(L)'
;MAARKCAAVVVGAGPAGVAVVGNLLERQLGTIAWIDPSFESGRVHRKYREVPSNTKVSLFQAYATSLQPFRTVIENTRKPNAFTTLAKLDQDKTCHLHYAADMIRGLTEGLMKMDQVYACRGFVTAANLERANHDIIARDMQASNTSQWTIRIKGDDSSEELEIQSSRLILCTGSHPTNIAVPVPELDIQRLDLDTVLKPSELAEILPAQDPSTVAVVGASHSAILALLNLIQLARSSHKSLRIKWFTRHPLRYAEYKDGWILRDNTGLKGLAADFARAQLEDDKLSTSPAGEVLTKIDCSGGPARESAQYQQHLLDCSHIVQAVGFTRDPLPQLVADGNPLALEFDHETGKFHEQGDGPVIPGLYGAGIAFPERVVDPHGNVEYAVGFFKFMKFLKRVCPSW
;
A
#
# COMPACT_ATOMS: atom_id res chain seq x y z
N MET A 1 -6.87 -20.95 -28.24
CA MET A 1 -5.49 -21.26 -27.81
C MET A 1 -5.57 -22.08 -26.54
N ALA A 2 -4.67 -23.06 -26.32
CA ALA A 2 -4.65 -23.80 -25.06
C ALA A 2 -4.12 -22.89 -23.94
N ALA A 3 -4.85 -22.79 -22.82
CA ALA A 3 -4.45 -21.97 -21.68
C ALA A 3 -3.16 -22.52 -21.05
N ARG A 4 -2.23 -21.62 -20.68
CA ARG A 4 -0.98 -22.02 -20.02
C ARG A 4 -1.26 -22.42 -18.57
N LYS A 5 -0.74 -23.56 -18.13
CA LYS A 5 -0.86 -24.00 -16.73
C LYS A 5 0.32 -23.54 -15.88
N CYS A 6 0.03 -22.95 -14.72
CA CYS A 6 1.00 -22.50 -13.72
C CYS A 6 0.60 -22.99 -12.32
N ALA A 7 1.59 -23.24 -11.47
CA ALA A 7 1.36 -23.69 -10.09
C ALA A 7 0.66 -22.62 -9.24
N ALA A 8 0.99 -21.36 -9.49
CA ALA A 8 0.38 -20.19 -8.87
C ALA A 8 0.34 -18.99 -9.82
N VAL A 9 -0.59 -18.08 -9.58
CA VAL A 9 -0.72 -16.77 -10.21
C VAL A 9 -0.63 -15.70 -9.12
N VAL A 10 0.28 -14.74 -9.26
CA VAL A 10 0.44 -13.59 -8.35
C VAL A 10 0.10 -12.32 -9.11
N VAL A 11 -0.82 -11.51 -8.58
CA VAL A 11 -1.28 -10.27 -9.20
C VAL A 11 -0.73 -9.07 -8.44
N GLY A 12 0.17 -8.32 -9.08
CA GLY A 12 0.86 -7.14 -8.55
C GLY A 12 2.33 -7.41 -8.23
N ALA A 13 3.20 -6.47 -8.58
CA ALA A 13 4.64 -6.47 -8.32
C ALA A 13 5.06 -5.32 -7.38
N GLY A 14 4.14 -4.86 -6.52
CA GLY A 14 4.48 -4.07 -5.35
C GLY A 14 5.21 -4.91 -4.28
N PRO A 15 5.59 -4.31 -3.14
CA PRO A 15 6.34 -5.00 -2.09
C PRO A 15 5.70 -6.31 -1.61
N ALA A 16 4.38 -6.36 -1.48
CA ALA A 16 3.69 -7.59 -1.09
C ALA A 16 3.79 -8.69 -2.16
N GLY A 17 3.58 -8.34 -3.44
CA GLY A 17 3.67 -9.30 -4.54
C GLY A 17 5.08 -9.87 -4.73
N VAL A 18 6.11 -9.02 -4.62
CA VAL A 18 7.51 -9.47 -4.62
C VAL A 18 7.77 -10.46 -3.49
N ALA A 19 7.29 -10.17 -2.27
CA ALA A 19 7.41 -11.07 -1.14
C ALA A 19 6.65 -12.40 -1.34
N VAL A 20 5.46 -12.37 -1.94
CA VAL A 20 4.71 -13.59 -2.28
C VAL A 20 5.52 -14.46 -3.25
N VAL A 21 6.00 -13.89 -4.35
CA VAL A 21 6.79 -14.62 -5.34
C VAL A 21 8.03 -15.26 -4.71
N GLY A 22 8.77 -14.50 -3.88
CA GLY A 22 9.91 -15.04 -3.15
C GLY A 22 9.55 -16.23 -2.24
N ASN A 23 8.47 -16.14 -1.47
CA ASN A 23 8.04 -17.23 -0.58
C ASN A 23 7.58 -18.46 -1.38
N LEU A 24 6.88 -18.27 -2.50
CA LEU A 24 6.45 -19.38 -3.36
C LEU A 24 7.64 -20.07 -4.05
N LEU A 25 8.67 -19.31 -4.44
CA LEU A 25 9.90 -19.86 -5.02
C LEU A 25 10.68 -20.72 -4.02
N GLU A 26 10.75 -20.35 -2.73
CA GLU A 26 11.36 -21.20 -1.69
C GLU A 26 10.65 -22.55 -1.55
N ARG A 27 9.33 -22.59 -1.82
CA ARG A 27 8.52 -23.81 -1.78
C ARG A 27 8.62 -24.67 -3.04
N GLN A 28 9.23 -24.17 -4.12
CA GLN A 28 9.47 -24.90 -5.37
C GLN A 28 8.20 -25.57 -5.95
N LEU A 29 7.06 -24.88 -5.89
CA LEU A 29 5.76 -25.42 -6.30
C LEU A 29 5.60 -25.61 -7.82
N GLY A 30 6.55 -25.13 -8.62
CA GLY A 30 6.51 -25.10 -10.09
C GLY A 30 6.49 -23.67 -10.63
N THR A 31 6.02 -23.50 -11.86
CA THR A 31 6.00 -22.19 -12.52
C THR A 31 4.99 -21.24 -11.87
N ILE A 32 5.43 -20.04 -11.53
CA ILE A 32 4.63 -18.94 -11.00
C ILE A 32 4.38 -17.96 -12.14
N ALA A 33 3.12 -17.73 -12.50
CA ALA A 33 2.75 -16.60 -13.33
C ALA A 33 2.69 -15.35 -12.46
N TRP A 34 3.49 -14.33 -12.80
CA TRP A 34 3.50 -13.06 -12.08
C TRP A 34 3.02 -11.96 -13.00
N ILE A 35 1.93 -11.28 -12.63
CA ILE A 35 1.24 -10.30 -13.47
C ILE A 35 1.38 -8.93 -12.82
N ASP A 36 1.91 -7.95 -13.55
CA ASP A 36 1.91 -6.55 -13.13
C ASP A 36 1.94 -5.63 -14.36
N PRO A 37 1.30 -4.46 -14.32
CA PRO A 37 1.30 -3.55 -15.46
C PRO A 37 2.66 -2.93 -15.79
N SER A 38 3.59 -2.81 -14.83
CA SER A 38 4.89 -2.15 -15.11
C SER A 38 6.12 -2.85 -14.52
N PHE A 39 5.97 -3.68 -13.50
CA PHE A 39 7.06 -4.30 -12.72
C PHE A 39 8.01 -3.30 -12.05
N GLU A 40 7.51 -2.09 -11.75
CA GLU A 40 8.36 -0.99 -11.25
C GLU A 40 8.35 -0.82 -9.72
N SER A 41 7.85 -1.79 -8.94
CA SER A 41 7.63 -1.69 -7.46
C SER A 41 6.34 -1.01 -7.04
N GLY A 42 5.32 -1.04 -7.90
CA GLY A 42 3.98 -0.54 -7.60
C GLY A 42 3.92 0.96 -7.30
N ARG A 43 2.94 1.37 -6.49
CA ARG A 43 2.68 2.80 -6.21
C ARG A 43 3.82 3.51 -5.48
N VAL A 44 4.60 2.80 -4.67
CA VAL A 44 5.73 3.39 -3.92
C VAL A 44 6.76 4.00 -4.88
N HIS A 45 7.09 3.30 -5.97
CA HIS A 45 7.97 3.83 -7.00
C HIS A 45 7.32 4.95 -7.81
N ARG A 46 6.05 4.80 -8.19
CA ARG A 46 5.41 5.75 -9.10
C ARG A 46 5.06 7.09 -8.44
N LYS A 47 4.74 7.08 -7.15
CA LYS A 47 4.16 8.25 -6.45
C LYS A 47 4.93 8.70 -5.21
N TYR A 48 5.67 7.81 -4.54
CA TYR A 48 6.17 8.10 -3.18
C TYR A 48 7.70 8.14 -3.06
N ARG A 49 8.45 8.32 -4.15
CA ARG A 49 9.93 8.31 -4.10
C ARG A 49 10.52 9.38 -3.17
N GLU A 50 9.93 10.57 -3.17
CA GLU A 50 10.37 11.71 -2.34
C GLU A 50 9.86 11.62 -0.90
N VAL A 51 8.94 10.69 -0.61
CA VAL A 51 8.36 10.55 0.73
C VAL A 51 9.40 10.02 1.72
N PRO A 52 9.64 10.70 2.85
CA PRO A 52 10.44 10.15 3.94
C PRO A 52 9.70 8.96 4.57
N SER A 53 10.38 7.83 4.73
CA SER A 53 9.80 6.62 5.31
C SER A 53 9.53 6.80 6.81
N ASN A 54 8.55 6.06 7.31
CA ASN A 54 8.36 5.79 8.75
C ASN A 54 9.03 4.48 9.20
N THR A 55 9.76 3.83 8.30
CA THR A 55 10.37 2.50 8.47
C THR A 55 11.88 2.66 8.51
N LYS A 56 12.53 2.07 9.53
CA LYS A 56 13.99 2.07 9.65
C LYS A 56 14.64 1.33 8.49
N VAL A 57 15.82 1.77 8.06
CA VAL A 57 16.58 1.15 6.97
C VAL A 57 16.85 -0.34 7.24
N SER A 58 17.17 -0.70 8.49
CA SER A 58 17.37 -2.10 8.90
C SER A 58 16.20 -3.02 8.55
N LEU A 59 14.96 -2.52 8.58
CA LEU A 59 13.78 -3.31 8.23
C LEU A 59 13.64 -3.52 6.72
N PHE A 60 14.11 -2.59 5.89
CA PHE A 60 14.21 -2.81 4.44
C PHE A 60 15.31 -3.83 4.12
N GLN A 61 16.46 -3.77 4.80
CA GLN A 61 17.49 -4.80 4.66
C GLN A 61 16.99 -6.19 5.11
N ALA A 62 16.30 -6.26 6.24
CA ALA A 62 15.71 -7.50 6.73
C ALA A 62 14.70 -8.07 5.73
N TYR A 63 13.87 -7.22 5.11
CA TYR A 63 13.01 -7.62 4.01
C TYR A 63 13.80 -8.25 2.85
N ALA A 64 14.84 -7.56 2.36
CA ALA A 64 15.60 -8.00 1.19
C ALA A 64 16.36 -9.32 1.41
N THR A 65 16.79 -9.59 2.63
CA THR A 65 17.60 -10.77 2.97
C THR A 65 16.78 -11.91 3.57
N SER A 66 15.46 -11.73 3.71
CA SER A 66 14.59 -12.71 4.38
C SER A 66 14.44 -14.04 3.64
N LEU A 67 14.62 -14.07 2.32
CA LEU A 67 14.32 -15.24 1.49
C LEU A 67 15.54 -15.65 0.67
N GLN A 68 15.72 -16.95 0.45
CA GLN A 68 16.81 -17.50 -0.36
C GLN A 68 16.80 -16.96 -1.80
N PRO A 69 15.67 -16.90 -2.54
CA PRO A 69 15.65 -16.34 -3.89
C PRO A 69 16.12 -14.88 -3.94
N PHE A 70 15.77 -14.09 -2.92
CA PHE A 70 16.21 -12.69 -2.83
C PHE A 70 17.71 -12.58 -2.59
N ARG A 71 18.26 -13.41 -1.69
CA ARG A 71 19.71 -13.46 -1.44
C ARG A 71 20.47 -13.84 -2.71
N THR A 72 19.98 -14.82 -3.47
CA THR A 72 20.56 -15.18 -4.78
C THR A 72 20.52 -14.02 -5.78
N VAL A 73 19.42 -13.25 -5.85
CA VAL A 73 19.37 -12.04 -6.67
C VAL A 73 20.43 -11.02 -6.23
N ILE A 74 20.53 -10.76 -4.93
CA ILE A 74 21.49 -9.79 -4.37
C ILE A 74 22.93 -10.20 -4.68
N GLU A 75 23.28 -11.48 -4.50
CA GLU A 75 24.61 -12.04 -4.73
C GLU A 75 25.02 -11.94 -6.22
N ASN A 76 24.07 -12.17 -7.13
CA ASN A 76 24.31 -12.14 -8.58
C ASN A 76 24.17 -10.74 -9.22
N THR A 77 23.76 -9.73 -8.45
CA THR A 77 23.63 -8.36 -8.97
C THR A 77 24.97 -7.63 -8.89
N ARG A 78 25.50 -7.19 -10.05
CA ARG A 78 26.75 -6.43 -10.13
C ARG A 78 26.70 -5.20 -9.23
N LYS A 79 27.82 -4.91 -8.54
CA LYS A 79 27.97 -3.75 -7.65
C LYS A 79 28.63 -2.57 -8.39
N PRO A 80 28.30 -1.30 -8.07
CA PRO A 80 27.29 -0.86 -7.10
C PRO A 80 25.85 -1.04 -7.62
N ASN A 81 24.91 -1.25 -6.71
CA ASN A 81 23.49 -1.44 -6.97
C ASN A 81 22.61 -0.97 -5.80
N ALA A 82 21.28 -1.03 -5.96
CA ALA A 82 20.30 -0.59 -4.96
C ALA A 82 20.51 -1.25 -3.58
N PHE A 83 20.87 -2.53 -3.53
CA PHE A 83 21.14 -3.26 -2.29
C PHE A 83 22.37 -2.69 -1.57
N THR A 84 23.48 -2.50 -2.29
CA THR A 84 24.69 -1.90 -1.70
C THR A 84 24.50 -0.45 -1.29
N THR A 85 23.63 0.30 -1.98
CA THR A 85 23.28 1.67 -1.60
C THR A 85 22.48 1.68 -0.30
N LEU A 86 21.42 0.87 -0.21
CA LEU A 86 20.63 0.71 1.01
C LEU A 86 21.49 0.22 2.19
N ALA A 87 22.48 -0.64 1.90
CA ALA A 87 23.42 -1.17 2.90
C ALA A 87 24.30 -0.12 3.57
N LYS A 88 24.60 0.98 2.87
CA LYS A 88 25.49 2.05 3.35
C LYS A 88 24.78 3.13 4.17
N LEU A 89 23.45 3.15 4.16
CA LEU A 89 22.68 4.10 4.96
C LEU A 89 22.77 3.77 6.45
N ASP A 90 22.42 4.72 7.31
CA ASP A 90 22.30 4.48 8.75
C ASP A 90 21.12 3.54 9.03
N GLN A 91 21.43 2.38 9.63
CA GLN A 91 20.47 1.29 9.85
C GLN A 91 19.43 1.59 10.93
N ASP A 92 19.70 2.54 11.80
CA ASP A 92 18.82 2.95 12.89
C ASP A 92 17.93 4.13 12.55
N LYS A 93 18.15 4.75 11.38
CA LYS A 93 17.37 5.88 10.87
C LYS A 93 16.36 5.44 9.82
N THR A 94 15.44 6.34 9.51
CA THR A 94 14.56 6.28 8.34
C THR A 94 15.28 6.82 7.10
N CYS A 95 14.73 6.59 5.91
CA CYS A 95 15.28 7.10 4.65
C CYS A 95 14.15 7.53 3.71
N HIS A 96 14.45 8.20 2.60
CA HIS A 96 13.43 8.40 1.56
C HIS A 96 13.02 7.05 0.93
N LEU A 97 11.76 6.91 0.55
CA LEU A 97 11.21 5.66 0.02
C LEU A 97 11.77 5.28 -1.35
N HIS A 98 12.45 6.18 -2.06
CA HIS A 98 13.14 5.82 -3.30
C HIS A 98 14.17 4.68 -3.11
N TYR A 99 14.88 4.62 -1.97
CA TYR A 99 15.81 3.53 -1.68
C TYR A 99 15.10 2.18 -1.57
N ALA A 100 13.94 2.15 -0.90
CA ALA A 100 13.13 0.95 -0.78
C ALA A 100 12.50 0.56 -2.13
N ALA A 101 12.04 1.54 -2.91
CA ALA A 101 11.53 1.31 -4.26
C ALA A 101 12.61 0.72 -5.18
N ASP A 102 13.83 1.24 -5.14
CA ASP A 102 14.92 0.73 -5.99
C ASP A 102 15.37 -0.67 -5.57
N MET A 103 15.35 -0.96 -4.26
CA MET A 103 15.56 -2.30 -3.72
C MET A 103 14.51 -3.28 -4.24
N ILE A 104 13.22 -2.93 -4.18
CA ILE A 104 12.14 -3.79 -4.70
C ILE A 104 12.29 -4.00 -6.21
N ARG A 105 12.59 -2.94 -6.97
CA ARG A 105 12.80 -3.05 -8.42
C ARG A 105 13.96 -4.00 -8.75
N GLY A 106 15.08 -3.88 -8.04
CA GLY A 106 16.21 -4.80 -8.22
C GLY A 106 15.86 -6.26 -7.90
N LEU A 107 15.03 -6.51 -6.87
CA LEU A 107 14.52 -7.85 -6.59
C LEU A 107 13.61 -8.34 -7.73
N THR A 108 12.66 -7.52 -8.16
CA THR A 108 11.74 -7.83 -9.26
C THR A 108 12.48 -8.23 -10.53
N GLU A 109 13.44 -7.40 -10.97
CA GLU A 109 14.27 -7.67 -12.15
C GLU A 109 15.07 -8.97 -12.05
N GLY A 110 15.57 -9.31 -10.84
CA GLY A 110 16.30 -10.55 -10.61
C GLY A 110 15.39 -11.78 -10.60
N LEU A 111 14.23 -11.69 -9.95
CA LEU A 111 13.27 -12.80 -9.88
C LEU A 111 12.66 -13.12 -11.25
N MET A 112 12.39 -12.11 -12.07
CA MET A 112 11.89 -12.31 -13.45
C MET A 112 12.85 -13.10 -14.35
N LYS A 113 14.13 -13.23 -13.97
CA LYS A 113 15.14 -14.01 -14.70
C LYS A 113 15.21 -15.48 -14.26
N MET A 114 14.44 -15.87 -13.24
CA MET A 114 14.40 -17.25 -12.77
C MET A 114 13.47 -18.07 -13.68
N ASP A 115 13.89 -19.28 -14.06
CA ASP A 115 13.15 -20.16 -14.97
C ASP A 115 11.72 -20.50 -14.48
N GLN A 116 11.53 -20.45 -13.16
CA GLN A 116 10.24 -20.71 -12.50
C GLN A 116 9.28 -19.52 -12.57
N VAL A 117 9.72 -18.33 -13.00
CA VAL A 117 8.87 -17.12 -13.04
C VAL A 117 8.49 -16.81 -14.48
N TYR A 118 7.19 -16.89 -14.75
CA TYR A 118 6.60 -16.42 -16.00
C TYR A 118 5.99 -15.04 -15.78
N ALA A 119 6.72 -13.98 -16.17
CA ALA A 119 6.25 -12.61 -16.02
C ALA A 119 5.31 -12.21 -17.18
N CYS A 120 4.16 -11.63 -16.84
CA CYS A 120 3.19 -11.12 -17.80
C CYS A 120 2.92 -9.64 -17.51
N ARG A 121 3.21 -8.78 -18.48
CA ARG A 121 2.88 -7.36 -18.36
C ARG A 121 1.41 -7.14 -18.71
N GLY A 122 0.64 -6.60 -17.77
CA GLY A 122 -0.78 -6.29 -17.99
C GLY A 122 -1.61 -6.33 -16.71
N PHE A 123 -2.93 -6.38 -16.90
CA PHE A 123 -3.91 -6.37 -15.83
C PHE A 123 -4.74 -7.65 -15.85
N VAL A 124 -5.01 -8.23 -14.68
CA VAL A 124 -6.02 -9.28 -14.56
C VAL A 124 -7.40 -8.61 -14.65
N THR A 125 -8.20 -9.02 -15.63
CA THR A 125 -9.55 -8.49 -15.85
C THR A 125 -10.60 -9.37 -15.20
N ALA A 126 -10.41 -10.69 -15.24
CA ALA A 126 -11.30 -11.67 -14.65
C ALA A 126 -10.54 -12.93 -14.19
N ALA A 127 -11.10 -13.62 -13.20
CA ALA A 127 -10.72 -14.99 -12.86
C ALA A 127 -11.97 -15.82 -12.54
N ASN A 128 -12.08 -16.99 -13.17
CA ASN A 128 -13.18 -17.92 -12.99
C ASN A 128 -12.67 -19.18 -12.30
N LEU A 129 -13.31 -19.55 -11.20
CA LEU A 129 -13.06 -20.77 -10.45
C LEU A 129 -14.03 -21.86 -10.92
N GLU A 130 -13.47 -22.97 -11.37
CA GLU A 130 -14.18 -24.24 -11.53
C GLU A 130 -13.92 -25.07 -10.26
N ARG A 131 -14.97 -25.32 -9.48
CA ARG A 131 -14.84 -26.12 -8.26
C ARG A 131 -14.67 -27.60 -8.59
N ALA A 132 -13.88 -28.30 -7.79
CA ALA A 132 -13.84 -29.76 -7.87
C ALA A 132 -15.21 -30.34 -7.54
N ASN A 133 -15.74 -31.19 -8.42
CA ASN A 133 -16.98 -31.93 -8.16
C ASN A 133 -16.70 -33.05 -7.15
N HIS A 134 -17.23 -32.92 -5.94
CA HIS A 134 -17.15 -33.97 -4.91
C HIS A 134 -18.08 -35.18 -5.20
N ASP A 135 -19.05 -35.04 -6.12
CA ASP A 135 -20.07 -36.07 -6.41
C ASP A 135 -19.69 -37.05 -7.54
N ILE A 136 -18.56 -36.86 -8.22
CA ILE A 136 -18.10 -37.83 -9.23
C ILE A 136 -17.37 -38.95 -8.51
N ILE A 137 -18.12 -40.00 -8.18
CA ILE A 137 -17.60 -41.30 -7.73
C ILE A 137 -16.46 -41.71 -8.66
N ALA A 138 -15.25 -41.75 -8.10
CA ALA A 138 -14.02 -42.39 -8.55
C ALA A 138 -14.16 -43.42 -9.69
N ARG A 139 -14.39 -42.96 -10.93
CA ARG A 139 -14.38 -43.83 -12.11
C ARG A 139 -13.21 -43.57 -13.06
N ASP A 140 -12.58 -42.40 -12.98
CA ASP A 140 -11.34 -42.12 -13.72
C ASP A 140 -10.26 -41.57 -12.79
N MET A 141 -9.38 -42.48 -12.35
CA MET A 141 -8.28 -42.21 -11.42
C MET A 141 -7.09 -41.51 -12.13
N GLN A 142 -7.34 -40.43 -12.87
CA GLN A 142 -6.30 -39.67 -13.60
C GLN A 142 -6.60 -38.18 -13.86
N ALA A 143 -7.81 -37.67 -13.58
CA ALA A 143 -8.07 -36.23 -13.57
C ALA A 143 -7.90 -35.71 -12.14
N SER A 144 -7.01 -34.74 -11.92
CA SER A 144 -6.83 -34.10 -10.62
C SER A 144 -8.14 -33.44 -10.21
N ASN A 145 -8.82 -34.00 -9.20
CA ASN A 145 -10.10 -33.53 -8.67
C ASN A 145 -9.91 -32.26 -7.81
N THR A 146 -9.20 -31.27 -8.34
CA THR A 146 -8.75 -30.06 -7.64
C THR A 146 -9.35 -28.84 -8.30
N SER A 147 -9.92 -27.94 -7.50
CA SER A 147 -10.48 -26.69 -8.01
C SER A 147 -9.43 -25.90 -8.80
N GLN A 148 -9.86 -25.29 -9.90
CA GLN A 148 -8.95 -24.69 -10.86
C GLN A 148 -9.45 -23.29 -11.25
N TRP A 149 -8.54 -22.32 -11.20
CA TRP A 149 -8.76 -20.97 -11.68
C TRP A 149 -8.36 -20.87 -13.16
N THR A 150 -9.18 -20.19 -13.95
CA THR A 150 -8.84 -19.64 -15.27
C THR A 150 -8.81 -18.12 -15.16
N ILE A 151 -7.64 -17.53 -15.37
CA ILE A 151 -7.33 -16.11 -15.16
C ILE A 151 -7.13 -15.46 -16.53
N ARG A 152 -7.85 -14.35 -16.78
CA ARG A 152 -7.74 -13.53 -17.99
C ARG A 152 -6.89 -12.31 -17.74
N ILE A 153 -5.93 -12.09 -18.62
CA ILE A 153 -4.95 -11.01 -18.54
C ILE A 153 -5.04 -10.19 -19.80
N LYS A 154 -5.30 -8.89 -19.64
CA LYS A 154 -5.26 -7.91 -20.72
C LYS A 154 -3.92 -7.19 -20.71
N GLY A 155 -3.18 -7.30 -21.81
CA GLY A 155 -1.95 -6.52 -22.03
C GLY A 155 -2.27 -5.07 -22.38
N ASP A 156 -1.30 -4.17 -22.15
CA ASP A 156 -1.46 -2.72 -22.41
C ASP A 156 -1.76 -2.42 -23.89
N ASP A 157 -1.15 -3.18 -24.81
CA ASP A 157 -1.18 -2.92 -26.26
C ASP A 157 -1.89 -4.02 -27.08
N SER A 158 -2.59 -4.94 -26.42
CA SER A 158 -3.25 -6.10 -27.06
C SER A 158 -4.76 -6.07 -26.88
N SER A 159 -5.50 -6.28 -27.97
CA SER A 159 -6.93 -6.58 -27.93
C SER A 159 -7.21 -8.02 -27.50
N GLU A 160 -6.24 -8.92 -27.65
CA GLU A 160 -6.35 -10.32 -27.22
C GLU A 160 -6.01 -10.46 -25.73
N GLU A 161 -6.86 -11.19 -25.00
CA GLU A 161 -6.60 -11.58 -23.62
C GLU A 161 -5.82 -12.90 -23.56
N LEU A 162 -4.79 -12.93 -22.71
CA LEU A 162 -4.06 -14.15 -22.37
C LEU A 162 -4.81 -14.90 -21.27
N GLU A 163 -4.94 -16.23 -21.42
CA GLU A 163 -5.50 -17.10 -20.37
C GLU A 163 -4.42 -17.96 -19.70
N ILE A 164 -4.41 -17.90 -18.37
CA ILE A 164 -3.57 -18.74 -17.50
C ILE A 164 -4.47 -19.57 -16.58
N GLN A 165 -4.14 -20.84 -16.45
CA GLN A 165 -4.79 -21.77 -15.54
C GLN A 165 -3.92 -22.03 -14.31
N SER A 166 -4.52 -22.03 -13.11
CA SER A 166 -3.78 -22.30 -11.88
C SER A 166 -4.63 -22.84 -10.75
N SER A 167 -4.00 -23.53 -9.81
CA SER A 167 -4.63 -23.93 -8.53
C SER A 167 -4.63 -22.81 -7.49
N ARG A 168 -3.83 -21.74 -7.70
CA ARG A 168 -3.67 -20.64 -6.75
C ARG A 168 -3.70 -19.29 -7.44
N LEU A 169 -4.51 -18.38 -6.90
CA LEU A 169 -4.60 -16.98 -7.28
C LEU A 169 -4.32 -16.12 -6.04
N ILE A 170 -3.23 -15.35 -6.07
CA ILE A 170 -2.82 -14.48 -4.97
C ILE A 170 -2.94 -13.01 -5.42
N LEU A 171 -3.80 -12.26 -4.73
CA LEU A 171 -4.09 -10.86 -5.01
C LEU A 171 -3.21 -9.93 -4.15
N CYS A 172 -2.32 -9.19 -4.80
CA CYS A 172 -1.48 -8.14 -4.21
C CYS A 172 -1.76 -6.79 -4.90
N THR A 173 -3.04 -6.47 -5.07
CA THR A 173 -3.55 -5.41 -5.97
C THR A 173 -3.22 -3.98 -5.53
N GLY A 174 -2.87 -3.78 -4.26
CA GLY A 174 -2.52 -2.46 -3.74
C GLY A 174 -3.74 -1.60 -3.39
N SER A 175 -3.49 -0.30 -3.24
CA SER A 175 -4.47 0.69 -2.81
C SER A 175 -4.11 2.08 -3.33
N HIS A 176 -5.09 2.98 -3.31
CA HIS A 176 -4.96 4.40 -3.60
C HIS A 176 -5.42 5.25 -2.41
N PRO A 177 -4.99 6.52 -2.29
CA PRO A 177 -5.55 7.43 -1.30
C PRO A 177 -7.08 7.44 -1.36
N THR A 178 -7.73 7.34 -0.20
CA THR A 178 -9.19 7.33 -0.15
C THR A 178 -9.75 8.67 -0.61
N ASN A 179 -10.61 8.62 -1.63
CA ASN A 179 -11.36 9.78 -2.10
C ASN A 179 -12.77 9.76 -1.49
N ILE A 180 -13.08 10.74 -0.64
CA ILE A 180 -14.42 10.95 -0.06
C ILE A 180 -15.02 12.26 -0.56
N ALA A 181 -16.33 12.44 -0.48
CA ALA A 181 -16.97 13.71 -0.83
C ALA A 181 -16.37 14.89 -0.04
N VAL A 182 -16.38 16.10 -0.64
CA VAL A 182 -16.09 17.33 0.11
C VAL A 182 -17.21 17.49 1.15
N PRO A 183 -16.88 17.74 2.42
CA PRO A 183 -17.88 17.68 3.50
C PRO A 183 -18.88 18.85 3.49
N VAL A 184 -18.67 19.86 2.66
CA VAL A 184 -19.62 20.95 2.39
C VAL A 184 -20.20 20.73 0.98
N PRO A 185 -21.50 20.39 0.86
CA PRO A 185 -22.15 20.21 -0.43
C PRO A 185 -22.02 21.45 -1.30
N GLU A 186 -21.86 21.24 -2.62
CA GLU A 186 -21.82 22.31 -3.65
C GLU A 186 -20.69 23.33 -3.50
N LEU A 187 -19.79 23.16 -2.53
CA LEU A 187 -18.62 24.02 -2.40
C LEU A 187 -17.68 23.82 -3.58
N ASP A 188 -17.46 24.89 -4.35
CA ASP A 188 -16.47 24.93 -5.42
C ASP A 188 -15.06 25.06 -4.83
N ILE A 189 -14.47 23.91 -4.48
CA ILE A 189 -13.12 23.80 -3.93
C ILE A 189 -12.32 22.78 -4.72
N GLN A 190 -11.08 23.13 -5.08
CA GLN A 190 -10.25 22.25 -5.88
C GLN A 190 -9.67 21.13 -5.01
N ARG A 191 -9.79 19.89 -5.47
CA ARG A 191 -9.13 18.76 -4.80
C ARG A 191 -7.67 18.73 -5.19
N LEU A 192 -6.81 18.70 -4.19
CA LEU A 192 -5.38 18.50 -4.37
C LEU A 192 -5.05 17.07 -3.93
N ASP A 193 -4.68 16.23 -4.91
CA ASP A 193 -4.47 14.79 -4.71
C ASP A 193 -3.35 14.52 -3.70
N LEU A 194 -3.56 13.55 -2.81
CA LEU A 194 -2.59 13.24 -1.76
C LEU A 194 -1.26 12.74 -2.34
N ASP A 195 -1.26 12.02 -3.47
CA ASP A 195 -0.03 11.57 -4.13
C ASP A 195 0.81 12.78 -4.58
N THR A 196 0.14 13.81 -5.09
CA THR A 196 0.78 15.08 -5.48
C THR A 196 1.34 15.82 -4.26
N VAL A 197 0.57 15.96 -3.19
CA VAL A 197 1.03 16.73 -2.01
C VAL A 197 2.21 16.08 -1.30
N LEU A 198 2.32 14.77 -1.40
CA LEU A 198 3.44 14.00 -0.85
C LEU A 198 4.71 14.05 -1.73
N LYS A 199 4.66 14.71 -2.90
CA LYS A 199 5.78 14.89 -3.81
C LYS A 199 6.13 16.39 -3.94
N PRO A 200 7.07 16.90 -3.11
CA PRO A 200 7.42 18.32 -3.07
C PRO A 200 7.75 18.93 -4.43
N SER A 201 8.43 18.19 -5.31
CA SER A 201 8.78 18.65 -6.66
C SER A 201 7.54 18.96 -7.52
N GLU A 202 6.53 18.09 -7.53
CA GLU A 202 5.28 18.31 -8.27
C GLU A 202 4.37 19.33 -7.57
N LEU A 203 4.31 19.29 -6.24
CA LEU A 203 3.47 20.20 -5.46
C LEU A 203 3.83 21.68 -5.71
N ALA A 204 5.13 21.97 -5.85
CA ALA A 204 5.63 23.32 -6.11
C ALA A 204 5.15 23.89 -7.45
N GLU A 205 4.93 23.03 -8.46
CA GLU A 205 4.50 23.41 -9.81
C GLU A 205 2.98 23.58 -9.90
N ILE A 206 2.22 22.79 -9.12
CA ILE A 206 0.75 22.76 -9.18
C ILE A 206 0.10 23.90 -8.43
N LEU A 207 0.64 24.29 -7.27
CA LEU A 207 0.11 25.42 -6.52
C LEU A 207 0.61 26.75 -7.08
N PRO A 208 -0.26 27.77 -7.25
CA PRO A 208 0.16 29.06 -7.78
C PRO A 208 1.11 29.74 -6.79
N ALA A 209 2.30 30.09 -7.25
CA ALA A 209 3.33 30.71 -6.40
C ALA A 209 3.02 32.17 -6.04
N GLN A 210 2.35 32.89 -6.94
CA GLN A 210 2.11 34.33 -6.82
C GLN A 210 0.71 34.65 -6.28
N ASP A 211 -0.28 33.83 -6.61
CA ASP A 211 -1.67 34.07 -6.20
C ASP A 211 -1.94 33.57 -4.78
N PRO A 212 -2.71 34.30 -3.97
CA PRO A 212 -3.17 33.83 -2.68
C PRO A 212 -3.89 32.49 -2.80
N SER A 213 -3.52 31.53 -1.96
CA SER A 213 -4.16 30.22 -1.90
C SER A 213 -4.25 29.76 -0.45
N THR A 214 -5.38 29.13 -0.11
CA THR A 214 -5.58 28.53 1.21
C THR A 214 -5.89 27.06 1.02
N VAL A 215 -5.01 26.19 1.52
CA VAL A 215 -5.16 24.74 1.41
C VAL A 215 -5.72 24.19 2.72
N ALA A 216 -6.88 23.55 2.65
CA ALA A 216 -7.42 22.74 3.73
C ALA A 216 -6.74 21.37 3.75
N VAL A 217 -6.22 20.94 4.90
CA VAL A 217 -5.67 19.59 5.09
C VAL A 217 -6.50 18.86 6.15
N VAL A 218 -7.13 17.76 5.75
CA VAL A 218 -7.97 16.93 6.62
C VAL A 218 -7.21 15.67 7.01
N GLY A 219 -7.05 15.44 8.31
CA GLY A 219 -6.37 14.27 8.88
C GLY A 219 -5.18 14.63 9.76
N ALA A 220 -4.72 13.69 10.58
CA ALA A 220 -3.62 13.92 11.55
C ALA A 220 -2.63 12.75 11.66
N SER A 221 -2.71 11.78 10.75
CA SER A 221 -1.80 10.64 10.67
C SER A 221 -0.59 10.97 9.78
N HIS A 222 0.31 10.00 9.59
CA HIS A 222 1.61 10.20 8.96
C HIS A 222 1.56 10.97 7.61
N SER A 223 0.70 10.59 6.68
CA SER A 223 0.57 11.27 5.38
C SER A 223 0.07 12.71 5.51
N ALA A 224 -0.84 12.98 6.46
CA ALA A 224 -1.34 14.34 6.70
C ALA A 224 -0.22 15.24 7.21
N ILE A 225 0.61 14.73 8.14
CA ILE A 225 1.72 15.49 8.71
C ILE A 225 2.81 15.77 7.67
N LEU A 226 3.08 14.83 6.76
CA LEU A 226 3.98 15.07 5.64
C LEU A 226 3.40 16.04 4.61
N ALA A 227 2.09 16.00 4.37
CA ALA A 227 1.44 17.01 3.54
C ALA A 227 1.58 18.41 4.14
N LEU A 228 1.35 18.57 5.45
CA LEU A 228 1.58 19.82 6.17
C LEU A 228 3.04 20.28 6.07
N LEU A 229 3.99 19.37 6.28
CA LEU A 229 5.42 19.66 6.16
C LEU A 229 5.75 20.26 4.78
N ASN A 230 5.30 19.61 3.72
CA ASN A 230 5.58 20.04 2.35
C ASN A 230 4.92 21.41 2.04
N LEU A 231 3.65 21.58 2.41
CA LEU A 231 2.93 22.83 2.20
C LEU A 231 3.54 24.00 2.99
N ILE A 232 3.93 23.78 4.25
CA ILE A 232 4.59 24.79 5.09
C ILE A 232 5.94 25.17 4.51
N GLN A 233 6.71 24.19 4.03
CA GLN A 233 7.99 24.46 3.38
C GLN A 233 7.81 25.37 2.15
N LEU A 234 6.82 25.09 1.29
CA LEU A 234 6.49 25.93 0.14
C LEU A 234 6.03 27.33 0.56
N ALA A 235 5.12 27.43 1.53
CA ALA A 235 4.61 28.70 2.03
C ALA A 235 5.74 29.61 2.54
N ARG A 236 6.76 29.00 3.14
CA ARG A 236 7.92 29.70 3.69
C ARG A 236 9.05 29.91 2.68
N SER A 237 9.04 29.26 1.52
CA SER A 237 10.05 29.43 0.48
C SER A 237 9.50 30.19 -0.72
N SER A 238 8.82 29.53 -1.65
CA SER A 238 8.41 30.03 -2.98
C SER A 238 6.98 30.56 -3.05
N HIS A 239 6.10 30.16 -2.13
CA HIS A 239 4.65 30.45 -2.19
C HIS A 239 4.22 31.33 -1.01
N LYS A 240 4.74 32.56 -0.90
CA LYS A 240 4.57 33.41 0.30
C LYS A 240 3.12 33.72 0.69
N SER A 241 2.22 33.71 -0.29
CA SER A 241 0.78 33.94 -0.12
C SER A 241 -0.01 32.66 0.21
N LEU A 242 0.65 31.50 0.31
CA LEU A 242 0.03 30.24 0.70
C LEU A 242 -0.29 30.24 2.20
N ARG A 243 -1.51 29.84 2.52
CA ARG A 243 -2.00 29.61 3.89
C ARG A 243 -2.59 28.22 4.00
N ILE A 244 -2.59 27.69 5.22
CA ILE A 244 -2.97 26.30 5.48
C ILE A 244 -3.98 26.27 6.64
N LYS A 245 -5.10 25.56 6.44
CA LYS A 245 -6.05 25.24 7.52
C LYS A 245 -6.00 23.74 7.77
N TRP A 246 -5.60 23.34 8.98
CA TRP A 246 -5.44 21.93 9.34
C TRP A 246 -6.60 21.44 10.21
N PHE A 247 -7.42 20.54 9.68
CA PHE A 247 -8.59 19.97 10.34
C PHE A 247 -8.25 18.64 11.00
N THR A 248 -8.41 18.57 12.33
CA THR A 248 -8.08 17.37 13.12
C THR A 248 -9.14 17.03 14.16
N ARG A 249 -9.39 15.74 14.35
CA ARG A 249 -10.40 15.22 15.32
C ARG A 249 -9.81 14.83 16.67
N HIS A 250 -8.49 14.73 16.76
CA HIS A 250 -7.82 14.27 17.97
C HIS A 250 -6.40 14.83 18.08
N PRO A 251 -5.81 14.82 19.29
CA PRO A 251 -4.39 15.11 19.47
C PRO A 251 -3.50 14.20 18.62
N LEU A 252 -2.28 14.66 18.36
CA LEU A 252 -1.28 13.89 17.64
C LEU A 252 -0.93 12.63 18.42
N ARG A 253 -0.74 11.52 17.69
CA ARG A 253 -0.43 10.22 18.28
C ARG A 253 0.91 9.74 17.75
N TYR A 254 1.84 9.47 18.65
CA TYR A 254 3.18 8.99 18.32
C TYR A 254 3.27 7.49 18.51
N ALA A 255 4.16 6.87 17.75
CA ALA A 255 4.56 5.51 18.03
C ALA A 255 5.49 5.50 19.25
N GLU A 256 5.25 4.59 20.20
CA GLU A 256 6.05 4.46 21.40
C GLU A 256 6.78 3.11 21.39
N TYR A 257 8.10 3.15 21.44
CA TYR A 257 8.92 1.93 21.54
C TYR A 257 8.80 1.37 22.97
N LYS A 258 8.35 0.12 23.07
CA LYS A 258 8.28 -0.66 24.29
C LYS A 258 9.30 -1.81 24.21
N ASP A 259 9.39 -2.62 25.26
CA ASP A 259 10.26 -3.78 25.25
C ASP A 259 9.74 -4.84 24.26
N GLY A 260 10.42 -5.00 23.12
CA GLY A 260 10.09 -5.98 22.08
C GLY A 260 8.93 -5.63 21.14
N TRP A 261 8.20 -4.52 21.36
CA TRP A 261 7.07 -4.11 20.50
C TRP A 261 6.92 -2.58 20.44
N ILE A 262 6.00 -2.09 19.60
CA ILE A 262 5.75 -0.66 19.40
C ILE A 262 4.25 -0.41 19.60
N LEU A 263 3.89 0.48 20.52
CA LEU A 263 2.51 0.94 20.67
C LEU A 263 2.17 1.90 19.52
N ARG A 264 1.02 1.68 18.88
CA ARG A 264 0.59 2.41 17.67
C ARG A 264 1.61 2.27 16.55
N ASP A 265 2.04 1.04 16.30
CA ASP A 265 3.06 0.74 15.29
C ASP A 265 2.60 1.06 13.86
N ASN A 266 1.29 1.01 13.60
CA ASN A 266 0.72 1.28 12.28
C ASN A 266 0.07 2.66 12.20
N THR A 267 -0.40 3.19 13.33
CA THR A 267 -1.19 4.43 13.38
C THR A 267 -0.43 5.63 13.95
N GLY A 268 0.67 5.41 14.66
CA GLY A 268 1.47 6.44 15.31
C GLY A 268 2.52 7.08 14.42
N LEU A 269 2.79 8.37 14.64
CA LEU A 269 3.84 9.11 13.95
C LEU A 269 5.24 8.60 14.31
N LYS A 270 6.12 8.54 13.29
CA LYS A 270 7.53 8.11 13.38
C LYS A 270 8.41 8.95 12.44
N GLY A 271 9.71 8.88 12.65
CA GLY A 271 10.72 9.51 11.79
C GLY A 271 10.47 11.01 11.63
N LEU A 272 10.75 11.52 10.43
CA LEU A 272 10.66 12.97 10.15
C LEU A 272 9.30 13.57 10.48
N ALA A 273 8.19 12.86 10.23
CA ALA A 273 6.86 13.35 10.54
C ALA A 273 6.66 13.54 12.06
N ALA A 274 7.17 12.61 12.88
CA ALA A 274 7.08 12.75 14.34
C ALA A 274 7.92 13.92 14.84
N ASP A 275 9.14 14.04 14.33
CA ASP A 275 10.07 15.10 14.75
C ASP A 275 9.54 16.49 14.36
N PHE A 276 9.03 16.62 13.13
CA PHE A 276 8.35 17.83 12.67
C PHE A 276 7.13 18.17 13.52
N ALA A 277 6.26 17.19 13.78
CA ALA A 277 5.05 17.41 14.55
C ALA A 277 5.36 17.89 15.98
N ARG A 278 6.31 17.25 16.67
CA ARG A 278 6.74 17.67 18.02
C ARG A 278 7.33 19.07 18.04
N ALA A 279 8.10 19.42 17.01
CA ALA A 279 8.77 20.70 16.95
C ALA A 279 7.83 21.86 16.58
N GLN A 280 6.79 21.61 15.78
CA GLN A 280 6.05 22.70 15.13
C GLN A 280 4.52 22.61 15.22
N LEU A 281 3.92 21.45 15.46
CA LEU A 281 2.47 21.24 15.36
C LEU A 281 1.77 20.97 16.69
N GLU A 282 2.52 20.65 17.75
CA GLU A 282 1.95 20.49 19.10
C GLU A 282 1.31 21.78 19.58
N ASP A 283 0.25 21.67 20.40
CA ASP A 283 -0.56 22.83 20.81
C ASP A 283 0.23 23.89 21.56
N ASP A 284 1.21 23.48 22.38
CA ASP A 284 2.11 24.39 23.11
C ASP A 284 3.23 24.97 22.24
N LYS A 285 3.40 24.47 21.01
CA LYS A 285 4.44 24.91 20.07
C LYS A 285 3.88 25.75 18.94
N LEU A 286 2.72 25.37 18.40
CA LEU A 286 2.22 25.84 17.10
C LEU A 286 2.20 27.36 17.01
N SER A 287 1.67 28.07 18.00
CA SER A 287 1.54 29.54 17.97
C SER A 287 2.87 30.30 17.95
N THR A 288 3.96 29.65 18.33
CA THR A 288 5.32 30.24 18.36
C THR A 288 6.27 29.60 17.35
N SER A 289 5.81 28.55 16.66
CA SER A 289 6.61 27.82 15.71
C SER A 289 6.54 28.47 14.33
N PRO A 290 7.51 28.19 13.45
CA PRO A 290 7.43 28.68 12.09
C PRO A 290 6.25 28.12 11.28
N ALA A 291 5.67 26.99 11.70
CA ALA A 291 4.44 26.49 11.09
C ALA A 291 3.25 27.40 11.42
N GLY A 292 3.16 27.93 12.65
CA GLY A 292 2.06 28.80 13.09
C GLY A 292 1.98 30.13 12.35
N GLU A 293 3.06 30.57 11.69
CA GLU A 293 3.07 31.78 10.84
C GLU A 293 2.15 31.63 9.61
N VAL A 294 1.92 30.40 9.14
CA VAL A 294 1.19 30.10 7.89
C VAL A 294 0.06 29.09 8.06
N LEU A 295 0.04 28.37 9.18
CA LEU A 295 -0.93 27.32 9.49
C LEU A 295 -1.86 27.74 10.62
N THR A 296 -3.16 27.52 10.41
CA THR A 296 -4.19 27.58 11.45
C THR A 296 -4.74 26.17 11.72
N LYS A 297 -4.71 25.72 12.97
CA LYS A 297 -5.29 24.44 13.39
C LYS A 297 -6.77 24.60 13.72
N ILE A 298 -7.60 23.73 13.18
CA ILE A 298 -9.06 23.70 13.32
C ILE A 298 -9.45 22.42 14.07
N ASP A 299 -9.94 22.59 15.31
CA ASP A 299 -10.36 21.50 16.17
C ASP A 299 -11.74 20.97 15.78
N CYS A 300 -11.76 19.78 15.18
CA CYS A 300 -12.94 19.03 14.78
C CYS A 300 -13.30 17.93 15.80
N SER A 301 -12.71 17.93 17.00
CA SER A 301 -13.09 17.01 18.07
C SER A 301 -14.49 17.34 18.63
N GLY A 302 -15.16 16.36 19.24
CA GLY A 302 -16.50 16.55 19.82
C GLY A 302 -17.66 15.99 18.98
N GLY A 303 -17.37 15.16 17.99
CA GLY A 303 -18.36 14.38 17.25
C GLY A 303 -18.82 15.00 15.92
N PRO A 304 -19.66 14.30 15.15
CA PRO A 304 -19.97 14.64 13.75
C PRO A 304 -20.57 16.05 13.57
N ALA A 305 -21.45 16.48 14.49
CA ALA A 305 -22.10 17.79 14.39
C ALA A 305 -21.09 18.94 14.51
N ARG A 306 -20.14 18.87 15.46
CA ARG A 306 -19.09 19.88 15.60
C ARG A 306 -18.12 19.84 14.42
N GLU A 307 -17.74 18.65 13.96
CA GLU A 307 -16.90 18.49 12.77
C GLU A 307 -17.55 19.13 11.53
N SER A 308 -18.83 18.86 11.26
CA SER A 308 -19.58 19.49 10.16
C SER A 308 -19.64 21.00 10.29
N ALA A 309 -19.87 21.54 11.50
CA ALA A 309 -19.89 22.98 11.73
C ALA A 309 -18.53 23.63 11.44
N GLN A 310 -17.42 22.99 11.84
CA GLN A 310 -16.07 23.47 11.53
C GLN A 310 -15.80 23.48 10.02
N TYR A 311 -16.23 22.44 9.29
CA TYR A 311 -16.10 22.41 7.83
C TYR A 311 -16.90 23.53 7.17
N GLN A 312 -18.17 23.71 7.53
CA GLN A 312 -19.02 24.78 7.00
C GLN A 312 -18.44 26.17 7.27
N GLN A 313 -17.88 26.38 8.45
CA GLN A 313 -17.30 27.66 8.83
C GLN A 313 -16.00 27.96 8.09
N HIS A 314 -15.12 26.97 7.94
CA HIS A 314 -13.72 27.24 7.58
C HIS A 314 -13.33 26.83 6.16
N LEU A 315 -14.05 25.92 5.51
CA LEU A 315 -13.74 25.50 4.13
C LEU A 315 -14.16 26.53 3.07
N LEU A 316 -15.09 27.43 3.38
CA LEU A 316 -15.54 28.48 2.43
C LEU A 316 -14.40 29.41 1.99
N ASP A 317 -13.37 29.59 2.82
CA ASP A 317 -12.21 30.43 2.49
C ASP A 317 -11.04 29.62 1.87
N CYS A 318 -11.23 28.34 1.61
CA CYS A 318 -10.19 27.46 1.08
C CYS A 318 -10.30 27.34 -0.43
N SER A 319 -9.19 27.56 -1.15
CA SER A 319 -9.12 27.33 -2.59
C SER A 319 -8.90 25.85 -2.92
N HIS A 320 -8.22 25.11 -2.04
CA HIS A 320 -7.94 23.69 -2.24
C HIS A 320 -8.21 22.85 -0.99
N ILE A 321 -8.45 21.56 -1.18
CA ILE A 321 -8.57 20.57 -0.10
C ILE A 321 -7.74 19.32 -0.39
N VAL A 322 -7.03 18.86 0.64
CA VAL A 322 -6.27 17.60 0.70
C VAL A 322 -6.91 16.73 1.77
N GLN A 323 -7.34 15.53 1.39
CA GLN A 323 -7.92 14.56 2.33
C GLN A 323 -6.93 13.41 2.56
N ALA A 324 -6.27 13.42 3.72
CA ALA A 324 -5.32 12.40 4.16
C ALA A 324 -5.99 11.45 5.16
N VAL A 325 -7.08 10.81 4.72
CA VAL A 325 -8.03 10.08 5.59
C VAL A 325 -7.91 8.55 5.53
N GLY A 326 -6.95 8.03 4.76
CA GLY A 326 -6.72 6.60 4.63
C GLY A 326 -6.44 6.19 3.19
N PHE A 327 -6.43 4.87 2.98
CA PHE A 327 -6.25 4.25 1.68
C PHE A 327 -7.40 3.29 1.41
N THR A 328 -7.88 3.29 0.18
CA THR A 328 -8.90 2.38 -0.32
C THR A 328 -8.23 1.34 -1.21
N ARG A 329 -8.56 0.06 -0.98
CA ARG A 329 -8.09 -1.04 -1.82
C ARG A 329 -8.40 -0.77 -3.29
N ASP A 330 -7.46 -1.08 -4.17
CA ASP A 330 -7.69 -0.99 -5.62
C ASP A 330 -8.75 -2.04 -6.04
N PRO A 331 -9.56 -1.76 -7.08
CA PRO A 331 -10.58 -2.69 -7.55
C PRO A 331 -10.01 -4.09 -7.81
N LEU A 332 -10.77 -5.11 -7.45
CA LEU A 332 -10.42 -6.49 -7.75
C LEU A 332 -10.83 -6.82 -9.20
N PRO A 333 -10.17 -7.78 -9.85
CA PRO A 333 -10.70 -8.35 -11.08
C PRO A 333 -12.09 -8.93 -10.84
N GLN A 334 -12.84 -9.18 -11.92
CA GLN A 334 -14.10 -9.91 -11.80
C GLN A 334 -13.80 -11.34 -11.31
N LEU A 335 -14.34 -11.71 -10.15
CA LEU A 335 -14.15 -13.03 -9.55
C LEU A 335 -15.47 -13.81 -9.59
N VAL A 336 -15.44 -14.97 -10.24
CA VAL A 336 -16.60 -15.83 -10.49
C VAL A 336 -16.27 -17.25 -10.04
N ALA A 337 -17.23 -17.99 -9.51
CA ALA A 337 -17.16 -19.43 -9.30
C ALA A 337 -18.37 -20.12 -9.93
N ASP A 338 -18.14 -21.13 -10.75
CA ASP A 338 -19.17 -21.93 -11.41
C ASP A 338 -20.25 -21.07 -12.11
N GLY A 339 -19.82 -19.96 -12.72
CA GLY A 339 -20.68 -19.01 -13.43
C GLY A 339 -21.32 -17.90 -12.58
N ASN A 340 -21.15 -17.91 -11.26
CA ASN A 340 -21.74 -16.91 -10.35
C ASN A 340 -20.70 -15.95 -9.76
N PRO A 341 -20.98 -14.63 -9.66
CA PRO A 341 -20.07 -13.69 -8.99
C PRO A 341 -19.82 -14.05 -7.53
N LEU A 342 -18.56 -13.93 -7.08
CA LEU A 342 -18.18 -14.20 -5.71
C LEU A 342 -18.32 -12.93 -4.83
N ALA A 343 -19.12 -13.02 -3.77
CA ALA A 343 -19.12 -12.06 -2.67
C ALA A 343 -18.11 -12.52 -1.61
N LEU A 344 -17.06 -11.73 -1.39
CA LEU A 344 -15.86 -12.17 -0.67
C LEU A 344 -15.62 -11.42 0.64
N GLU A 345 -15.27 -12.18 1.67
CA GLU A 345 -14.66 -11.67 2.90
C GLU A 345 -13.21 -12.17 3.00
N PHE A 346 -12.32 -11.30 3.50
CA PHE A 346 -10.90 -11.60 3.63
C PHE A 346 -10.57 -11.95 5.08
N ASP A 347 -9.94 -13.11 5.29
CA ASP A 347 -9.41 -13.51 6.58
C ASP A 347 -8.02 -12.90 6.79
N HIS A 348 -7.98 -11.89 7.65
CA HIS A 348 -6.78 -11.14 8.02
C HIS A 348 -5.73 -11.95 8.80
N GLU A 349 -6.06 -13.14 9.29
CA GLU A 349 -5.13 -14.01 10.03
C GLU A 349 -4.44 -15.04 9.13
N THR A 350 -5.17 -15.59 8.15
CA THR A 350 -4.66 -16.66 7.27
C THR A 350 -4.34 -16.19 5.85
N GLY A 351 -4.84 -15.02 5.44
CA GLY A 351 -4.68 -14.51 4.09
C GLY A 351 -5.60 -15.18 3.06
N LYS A 352 -6.60 -15.94 3.51
CA LYS A 352 -7.58 -16.64 2.68
C LYS A 352 -8.82 -15.77 2.44
N PHE A 353 -9.62 -16.18 1.47
CA PHE A 353 -10.95 -15.62 1.26
C PHE A 353 -12.03 -16.65 1.55
N HIS A 354 -13.18 -16.15 1.98
CA HIS A 354 -14.39 -16.93 2.26
C HIS A 354 -15.57 -16.26 1.54
N GLU A 355 -16.60 -17.04 1.23
CA GLU A 355 -17.88 -16.42 0.85
C GLU A 355 -18.44 -15.61 2.02
N GLN A 356 -19.09 -14.49 1.69
CA GLN A 356 -19.66 -13.57 2.68
C GLN A 356 -20.63 -14.28 3.65
N GLY A 357 -20.66 -13.86 4.92
CA GLY A 357 -21.57 -14.40 5.92
C GLY A 357 -21.14 -15.76 6.47
N ASP A 358 -19.84 -15.89 6.81
CA ASP A 358 -19.22 -17.12 7.32
C ASP A 358 -19.33 -18.33 6.36
N GLY A 359 -19.35 -18.06 5.06
CA GLY A 359 -19.39 -19.09 4.03
C GLY A 359 -18.07 -19.86 3.89
N PRO A 360 -18.03 -20.88 3.01
CA PRO A 360 -16.85 -21.72 2.82
C PRO A 360 -15.65 -20.91 2.32
N VAL A 361 -14.44 -21.38 2.67
CA VAL A 361 -13.17 -20.88 2.10
C VAL A 361 -13.23 -21.03 0.57
N ILE A 362 -12.84 -19.98 -0.15
CA ILE A 362 -12.67 -20.03 -1.60
C ILE A 362 -11.35 -20.77 -1.92
N PRO A 363 -11.40 -21.94 -2.57
CA PRO A 363 -10.20 -22.73 -2.85
C PRO A 363 -9.17 -21.95 -3.68
N GLY A 364 -7.93 -21.93 -3.19
CA GLY A 364 -6.80 -21.36 -3.91
C GLY A 364 -6.79 -19.84 -4.02
N LEU A 365 -7.71 -19.11 -3.39
CA LEU A 365 -7.74 -17.64 -3.43
C LEU A 365 -7.11 -17.05 -2.17
N TYR A 366 -6.09 -16.21 -2.35
CA TYR A 366 -5.34 -15.59 -1.26
C TYR A 366 -5.08 -14.11 -1.52
N GLY A 367 -4.83 -13.34 -0.44
CA GLY A 367 -4.60 -11.91 -0.50
C GLY A 367 -3.43 -11.47 0.39
N ALA A 368 -2.68 -10.47 -0.06
CA ALA A 368 -1.62 -9.86 0.75
C ALA A 368 -1.39 -8.37 0.45
N GLY A 369 -0.68 -7.71 1.37
CA GLY A 369 -0.25 -6.32 1.23
C GLY A 369 -1.25 -5.32 1.79
N ILE A 370 -1.12 -4.05 1.40
CA ILE A 370 -2.00 -2.98 1.89
C ILE A 370 -3.48 -3.19 1.51
N ALA A 371 -3.74 -3.92 0.43
CA ALA A 371 -5.08 -4.35 0.01
C ALA A 371 -5.72 -5.34 0.99
N PHE A 372 -4.88 -6.15 1.63
CA PHE A 372 -5.25 -7.33 2.41
C PHE A 372 -4.28 -7.48 3.60
N PRO A 373 -4.26 -6.50 4.52
CA PRO A 373 -3.23 -6.43 5.56
C PRO A 373 -3.50 -7.44 6.67
N GLU A 374 -2.46 -7.91 7.33
CA GLU A 374 -2.59 -8.73 8.54
C GLU A 374 -3.27 -7.93 9.66
N ARG A 375 -4.22 -8.54 10.36
CA ARG A 375 -4.78 -7.96 11.60
C ARG A 375 -3.83 -8.29 12.75
N VAL A 376 -3.40 -7.28 13.48
CA VAL A 376 -2.51 -7.42 14.64
C VAL A 376 -3.18 -6.85 15.88
N VAL A 377 -2.91 -7.46 17.02
CA VAL A 377 -3.38 -6.99 18.32
C VAL A 377 -2.15 -6.76 19.20
N ASP A 378 -2.01 -5.54 19.71
CA ASP A 378 -0.90 -5.22 20.62
C ASP A 378 -1.16 -5.76 22.04
N PRO A 379 -0.16 -5.80 22.93
CA PRO A 379 -0.32 -6.27 24.31
C PRO A 379 -1.35 -5.50 25.16
N HIS A 380 -1.82 -4.32 24.71
CA HIS A 380 -2.88 -3.56 25.35
C HIS A 380 -4.28 -3.85 24.75
N GLY A 381 -4.38 -4.79 23.80
CA GLY A 381 -5.62 -5.15 23.13
C GLY A 381 -6.01 -4.21 22.00
N ASN A 382 -5.16 -3.25 21.60
CA ASN A 382 -5.48 -2.40 20.47
C ASN A 382 -5.33 -3.19 19.18
N VAL A 383 -6.33 -3.07 18.31
CA VAL A 383 -6.34 -3.71 16.99
C VAL A 383 -5.80 -2.75 15.94
N GLU A 384 -4.81 -3.18 15.18
CA GLU A 384 -4.27 -2.47 14.02
C GLU A 384 -4.17 -3.40 12.82
N TYR A 385 -3.92 -2.82 11.64
CA TYR A 385 -3.63 -3.56 10.42
C TYR A 385 -2.19 -3.33 9.98
N ALA A 386 -1.44 -4.40 9.80
CA ALA A 386 0.00 -4.39 9.54
C ALA A 386 0.31 -3.94 8.11
N VAL A 387 0.64 -2.67 7.94
CA VAL A 387 1.01 -2.09 6.64
C VAL A 387 2.48 -1.66 6.66
N GLY A 388 3.30 -2.35 5.88
CA GLY A 388 4.73 -2.05 5.77
C GLY A 388 5.50 -3.24 5.18
N PHE A 389 6.62 -2.96 4.53
CA PHE A 389 7.35 -3.95 3.72
C PHE A 389 7.70 -5.20 4.54
N PHE A 390 8.42 -5.02 5.64
CA PHE A 390 8.82 -6.13 6.49
C PHE A 390 7.64 -6.80 7.22
N LYS A 391 6.54 -6.06 7.45
CA LYS A 391 5.31 -6.63 8.02
C LYS A 391 4.66 -7.59 7.02
N PHE A 392 4.58 -7.22 5.74
CA PHE A 392 4.13 -8.12 4.68
C PHE A 392 5.01 -9.38 4.61
N MET A 393 6.33 -9.23 4.70
CA MET A 393 7.24 -10.38 4.72
C MET A 393 7.00 -11.31 5.92
N LYS A 394 6.83 -10.76 7.13
CA LYS A 394 6.54 -11.55 8.34
C LYS A 394 5.23 -12.33 8.20
N PHE A 395 4.18 -11.65 7.75
CA PHE A 395 2.89 -12.28 7.49
C PHE A 395 3.04 -13.42 6.49
N LEU A 396 3.64 -13.16 5.33
CA LEU A 396 3.78 -14.14 4.25
C LEU A 396 4.62 -15.35 4.65
N LYS A 397 5.71 -15.18 5.40
CA LYS A 397 6.46 -16.32 5.95
C LYS A 397 5.61 -17.23 6.83
N ARG A 398 4.65 -16.65 7.57
CA ARG A 398 3.74 -17.40 8.44
C ARG A 398 2.65 -18.11 7.65
N VAL A 399 2.03 -17.45 6.67
CA VAL A 399 0.81 -17.97 6.03
C VAL A 399 1.05 -18.71 4.72
N CYS A 400 2.06 -18.30 3.92
CA CYS A 400 2.35 -18.92 2.62
C CYS A 400 2.57 -20.44 2.69
N PRO A 401 3.16 -21.05 3.74
CA PRO A 401 3.26 -22.52 3.82
C PRO A 401 1.91 -23.24 3.79
N SER A 402 0.84 -22.59 4.26
CA SER A 402 -0.53 -23.12 4.29
C SER A 402 -1.37 -22.78 3.06
N TRP A 403 -0.78 -22.05 2.11
CA TRP A 403 -1.39 -21.70 0.82
C TRP A 403 -1.14 -22.77 -0.26
#